data_AF-A0A2S7XA83-F1
#
_entry.id   AF-A0A2S7XA83-F1
#
_cell.length_a   1.000
_cell.length_b   1.000
_cell.length_c   1.000
_cell.angle_alpha   90.00
_cell.angle_beta   90.00
_cell.angle_gamma   90.00
#
_symmetry.space_group_name_H-M   'P 1'
#
loop_
_entity.id
_entity.type
_entity.pdbx_description
1 polymer ?
#
loop_
_entity_poly.entity_id
_entity_poly.type
_entity_poly.pdbx_seq_one_letter_code
_entity_poly.pdbx_strand_id
1 'polypeptide(L)'
;MFHNQTKQKGNLLIMSIVVMVVIGYLSLNLLKVETSNSDTVSKEVLGTQAWFLAHSGAEWGLVQLFPLGQSGVDDAICDGVERNPNMALANSGCSHNPSVVCERSEVSYHDEIIQYFKIKSTAICGSGANKVTRVQEVWAKEIN
;
A
#
# COMPACT_ATOMS: atom_id res chain seq x y z
N MET A 1 57.31 -40.80 -28.72
CA MET A 1 57.39 -40.45 -27.28
C MET A 1 55.98 -40.63 -26.72
N PHE A 2 55.68 -41.80 -26.13
CA PHE A 2 54.31 -42.15 -25.72
C PHE A 2 54.04 -41.61 -24.32
N HIS A 3 53.07 -40.69 -24.22
CA HIS A 3 52.63 -40.10 -22.96
C HIS A 3 51.80 -41.13 -22.20
N ASN A 4 52.34 -41.68 -21.11
CA ASN A 4 51.65 -42.65 -20.28
C ASN A 4 50.61 -41.89 -19.43
N GLN A 5 49.36 -41.85 -19.89
CA GLN A 5 48.24 -41.27 -19.14
C GLN A 5 47.96 -42.18 -17.93
N THR A 6 48.42 -41.74 -16.77
CA THR A 6 48.11 -42.39 -15.49
C THR A 6 46.61 -42.40 -15.31
N LYS A 7 46.01 -43.60 -15.23
CA LYS A 7 44.57 -43.75 -14.96
C LYS A 7 44.29 -43.13 -13.58
N GLN A 8 43.75 -41.91 -13.56
CA GLN A 8 43.26 -41.27 -12.34
C GLN A 8 42.24 -42.20 -11.69
N LYS A 9 42.66 -42.93 -10.65
CA LYS A 9 41.77 -43.65 -9.72
C LYS A 9 41.23 -42.65 -8.70
N GLY A 10 40.63 -41.58 -9.20
CA GLY A 10 39.96 -40.58 -8.36
C GLY A 10 38.52 -41.01 -8.13
N ASN A 11 38.01 -40.78 -6.92
CA ASN A 11 36.63 -41.07 -6.52
C ASN A 11 35.61 -40.11 -7.18
N LEU A 12 35.75 -39.89 -8.50
CA LEU A 12 35.09 -38.87 -9.30
C LEU A 12 33.56 -38.93 -9.19
N LEU A 13 33.03 -40.16 -9.13
CA LEU A 13 31.60 -40.40 -8.93
C LEU A 13 31.12 -39.89 -7.57
N ILE A 14 31.87 -40.17 -6.49
CA ILE A 14 31.53 -39.67 -5.15
C ILE A 14 31.57 -38.14 -5.12
N MET A 15 32.59 -37.52 -5.72
CA MET A 15 32.70 -36.06 -5.73
C MET A 15 31.57 -35.41 -6.53
N SER A 16 31.20 -35.98 -7.67
CA SER A 16 30.06 -35.52 -8.47
C SER A 16 28.75 -35.58 -7.69
N ILE A 17 28.51 -36.66 -6.94
CA ILE A 17 27.30 -36.82 -6.13
C ILE A 17 27.26 -35.78 -5.00
N VAL A 18 28.37 -35.58 -4.29
CA VAL A 18 28.44 -34.58 -3.20
C VAL A 18 28.14 -33.17 -3.74
N VAL A 19 28.74 -32.78 -4.86
CA VAL A 19 28.50 -31.47 -5.48
C VAL A 19 27.04 -31.33 -5.93
N MET A 20 26.46 -32.39 -6.51
CA MET A 20 25.06 -32.36 -6.96
C MET A 20 24.08 -32.23 -5.78
N VAL A 21 24.36 -32.89 -4.66
CA VAL A 21 23.56 -32.76 -3.42
C VAL A 21 23.70 -31.37 -2.82
N VAL A 22 24.90 -30.79 -2.77
CA VAL A 22 25.13 -29.44 -2.24
C VAL A 22 24.42 -28.38 -3.07
N ILE A 23 24.56 -28.42 -4.40
CA ILE A 23 23.88 -27.46 -5.28
C ILE A 23 22.37 -27.66 -5.20
N GLY A 24 21.87 -28.90 -5.20
CA GLY A 24 20.45 -29.19 -5.02
C GLY A 24 19.90 -28.62 -3.71
N TYR A 25 20.64 -28.75 -2.61
CA TYR A 25 20.26 -28.18 -1.32
C TYR A 25 20.20 -26.63 -1.37
N LEU A 26 21.20 -25.99 -1.98
CA LEU A 26 21.20 -24.53 -2.14
C LEU A 26 20.02 -24.05 -3.00
N SER A 27 19.77 -24.71 -4.13
CA SER A 27 18.65 -24.37 -5.03
C SER A 27 17.30 -24.47 -4.32
N LEU A 28 17.06 -25.52 -3.52
CA LEU A 28 15.82 -25.67 -2.75
C LEU A 28 15.62 -24.57 -1.71
N ASN A 29 16.71 -24.08 -1.10
CA ASN A 29 16.63 -22.97 -0.16
C ASN A 29 16.32 -21.64 -0.87
N LEU A 30 16.90 -21.39 -2.05
CA LEU A 30 16.59 -20.20 -2.85
C LEU A 30 15.10 -20.16 -3.28
N LEU A 31 14.52 -21.31 -3.65
CA LEU A 31 13.10 -21.39 -4.03
C LEU A 31 12.14 -21.00 -2.90
N LYS A 32 12.50 -21.22 -1.63
CA LYS A 32 11.68 -20.78 -0.47
C LYS A 32 11.72 -19.25 -0.26
N VAL A 33 12.78 -18.59 -0.72
CA VAL A 33 12.92 -17.12 -0.63
C VAL A 33 12.03 -16.44 -1.69
N GLU A 34 11.95 -17.00 -2.90
CA GLU A 34 11.12 -16.49 -4.00
C GLU A 34 9.63 -16.41 -3.62
N THR A 35 9.08 -17.45 -2.98
CA THR A 35 7.67 -17.44 -2.56
C THR A 35 7.39 -16.33 -1.54
N SER A 36 8.34 -16.04 -0.64
CA SER A 36 8.22 -14.97 0.36
C SER A 36 8.32 -13.57 -0.27
N ASN A 37 9.15 -13.42 -1.31
CA ASN A 37 9.27 -12.18 -2.07
C ASN A 37 7.99 -11.87 -2.85
N SER A 38 7.34 -12.88 -3.45
CA SER A 38 6.11 -12.66 -4.22
C SER A 38 4.96 -12.09 -3.39
N ASP A 39 4.83 -12.52 -2.12
CA ASP A 39 3.85 -11.97 -1.17
C ASP A 39 4.23 -10.55 -0.71
N THR A 40 5.53 -10.27 -0.57
CA THR A 40 6.02 -8.95 -0.17
C THR A 40 5.78 -7.90 -1.27
N VAL A 41 6.14 -8.22 -2.52
CA VAL A 41 5.91 -7.35 -3.68
C VAL A 41 4.41 -7.10 -3.88
N SER A 42 3.57 -8.13 -3.72
CA SER A 42 2.12 -7.97 -3.81
C SER A 42 1.57 -7.01 -2.74
N LYS A 43 2.08 -7.09 -1.51
CA LYS A 43 1.70 -6.17 -0.42
C LYS A 43 2.16 -4.73 -0.67
N GLU A 44 3.33 -4.53 -1.27
CA GLU A 44 3.83 -3.20 -1.65
C GLU A 44 2.97 -2.56 -2.73
N VAL A 45 2.61 -3.32 -3.77
CA VAL A 45 1.71 -2.85 -4.83
C VAL A 45 0.34 -2.52 -4.26
N LEU A 46 -0.26 -3.41 -3.47
CA LEU A 46 -1.56 -3.18 -2.82
C LEU A 46 -1.50 -2.00 -1.85
N GLY A 47 -0.41 -1.83 -1.11
CA GLY A 47 -0.20 -0.70 -0.21
C GLY A 47 -0.08 0.62 -0.94
N THR A 48 0.53 0.63 -2.13
CA THR A 48 0.62 1.80 -3.00
C THR A 48 -0.73 2.15 -3.61
N GLN A 49 -1.48 1.16 -4.11
CA GLN A 49 -2.84 1.38 -4.62
C GLN A 49 -3.78 1.90 -3.51
N ALA A 50 -3.71 1.31 -2.31
CA ALA A 50 -4.46 1.80 -1.14
C ALA A 50 -4.08 3.23 -0.77
N TRP A 51 -2.80 3.60 -0.86
CA TRP A 51 -2.36 4.96 -0.56
C TRP A 51 -2.94 5.96 -1.56
N PHE A 52 -2.84 5.69 -2.87
CA PHE A 52 -3.42 6.57 -3.89
C PHE A 52 -4.93 6.68 -3.77
N LEU A 53 -5.64 5.58 -3.52
CA LEU A 53 -7.09 5.59 -3.37
C LEU A 53 -7.54 6.39 -2.13
N ALA A 54 -6.84 6.22 -1.00
CA ALA A 54 -7.10 7.03 0.19
C ALA A 54 -6.78 8.52 -0.08
N HIS A 55 -5.68 8.82 -0.76
CA HIS A 55 -5.31 10.19 -1.11
C HIS A 55 -6.36 10.85 -2.02
N SER A 56 -6.80 10.16 -3.08
CA SER A 56 -7.88 10.65 -3.95
C SER A 56 -9.20 10.86 -3.20
N GLY A 57 -9.55 9.98 -2.25
CA GLY A 57 -10.73 10.17 -1.40
C GLY A 57 -10.62 11.40 -0.51
N ALA A 58 -9.42 11.73 0.00
CA ALA A 58 -9.20 12.93 0.78
C ALA A 58 -9.33 14.20 -0.08
N GLU A 59 -8.76 14.21 -1.29
CA GLU A 59 -8.90 15.30 -2.26
C GLU A 59 -10.37 15.51 -2.66
N TRP A 60 -11.13 14.44 -2.84
CA TRP A 60 -12.58 14.55 -3.10
C TRP A 60 -13.32 15.21 -1.94
N GLY A 61 -12.97 14.86 -0.70
CA GLY A 61 -13.50 15.54 0.49
C GLY A 61 -13.14 17.03 0.50
N LEU A 62 -11.92 17.40 0.11
CA LEU A 62 -11.49 18.80 0.04
C LEU A 62 -12.25 19.59 -1.03
N VAL A 63 -12.48 19.01 -2.20
CA VAL A 63 -13.27 19.67 -3.26
C VAL A 63 -14.71 19.88 -2.81
N GLN A 64 -15.27 18.95 -2.03
CA GLN A 64 -16.61 19.11 -1.48
C GLN A 64 -16.65 20.15 -0.35
N LEU A 65 -15.58 20.25 0.45
CA LEU A 65 -15.44 21.26 1.51
C LEU A 65 -15.19 22.68 0.94
N PHE A 66 -14.43 22.78 -0.15
CA PHE A 66 -14.09 24.02 -0.85
C PHE A 66 -14.57 23.96 -2.31
N PRO A 67 -15.88 24.11 -2.57
CA PRO A 67 -16.44 24.00 -3.91
C PRO A 67 -15.93 25.09 -4.86
N LEU A 68 -15.65 24.70 -6.11
CA LEU A 68 -15.18 25.63 -7.14
C LEU A 68 -16.26 26.66 -7.48
N GLY A 69 -15.89 27.95 -7.47
CA GLY A 69 -16.78 29.04 -7.86
C GLY A 69 -17.70 29.57 -6.75
N GLN A 70 -17.58 29.05 -5.53
CA GLN A 70 -18.16 29.64 -4.33
C GLN A 70 -17.04 30.25 -3.47
N SER A 71 -17.35 31.36 -2.80
CA SER A 71 -16.45 31.94 -1.79
C SER A 71 -16.92 31.47 -0.42
N GLY A 72 -16.21 30.52 0.18
CA GLY A 72 -16.49 30.00 1.52
C GLY A 72 -16.43 28.49 1.61
N VAL A 73 -16.50 27.98 2.83
CA VAL A 73 -16.55 26.56 3.15
C VAL A 73 -17.98 26.02 3.08
N ASP A 74 -18.18 24.87 2.43
CA ASP A 74 -19.41 24.08 2.55
C ASP A 74 -19.25 23.03 3.67
N ASP A 75 -19.52 23.45 4.90
CA ASP A 75 -19.39 22.62 6.11
C ASP A 75 -20.44 21.50 6.20
N ALA A 76 -21.43 21.45 5.28
CA ALA A 76 -22.41 20.36 5.26
C ALA A 76 -21.76 18.97 5.05
N ILE A 77 -20.54 18.94 4.49
CA ILE A 77 -19.76 17.71 4.32
C ILE A 77 -19.14 17.20 5.63
N CYS A 78 -18.98 18.05 6.65
CA CYS A 78 -18.27 17.73 7.90
C CYS A 78 -19.22 17.46 9.08
N ASP A 79 -20.20 16.60 8.82
CA ASP A 79 -21.20 16.09 9.76
C ASP A 79 -20.79 14.80 10.50
N GLY A 80 -19.57 14.30 10.26
CA GLY A 80 -19.10 13.02 10.78
C GLY A 80 -19.68 11.79 10.08
N VAL A 81 -20.46 11.96 9.00
CA VAL A 81 -21.03 10.85 8.24
C VAL A 81 -20.02 10.30 7.24
N GLU A 82 -19.88 8.97 7.24
CA GLU A 82 -19.06 8.26 6.27
C GLU A 82 -19.66 8.33 4.86
N ARG A 83 -18.83 8.71 3.89
CA ARG A 83 -19.17 8.79 2.48
C ARG A 83 -18.20 7.94 1.67
N ASN A 84 -18.73 7.19 0.70
CA ASN A 84 -17.94 6.31 -0.16
C ASN A 84 -18.01 6.77 -1.62
N PRO A 85 -17.16 7.72 -2.06
CA PRO A 85 -17.16 8.16 -3.44
C PRO A 85 -16.81 6.99 -4.37
N ASN A 86 -17.47 6.93 -5.53
CA ASN A 86 -17.24 5.86 -6.50
C ASN A 86 -15.88 6.06 -7.17
N MET A 87 -14.86 5.40 -6.62
CA MET A 87 -13.46 5.49 -7.05
C MET A 87 -12.83 4.10 -7.21
N ALA A 88 -13.62 3.04 -7.09
CA ALA A 88 -13.17 1.68 -7.28
C ALA A 88 -12.66 1.50 -8.71
N LEU A 89 -11.42 1.01 -8.82
CA LEU A 89 -10.78 0.80 -10.11
C LEU A 89 -11.03 -0.65 -10.55
N ALA A 90 -11.73 -0.83 -11.67
CA ALA A 90 -11.98 -2.15 -12.24
C ALA A 90 -10.65 -2.88 -12.51
N ASN A 91 -10.59 -4.17 -12.19
CA ASN A 91 -9.39 -5.01 -12.32
C ASN A 91 -8.18 -4.56 -11.48
N SER A 92 -8.39 -3.76 -10.43
CA SER A 92 -7.34 -3.43 -9.45
C SER A 92 -7.42 -4.32 -8.21
N GLY A 93 -6.37 -4.30 -7.39
CA GLY A 93 -6.37 -4.93 -6.08
C GLY A 93 -7.26 -4.20 -5.06
N CYS A 94 -7.85 -3.05 -5.43
CA CYS A 94 -8.72 -2.23 -4.60
C CYS A 94 -10.15 -2.26 -5.16
N SER A 95 -10.92 -3.30 -4.84
CA SER A 95 -12.30 -3.44 -5.32
C SER A 95 -13.34 -2.63 -4.52
N HIS A 96 -12.93 -2.02 -3.41
CA HIS A 96 -13.80 -1.23 -2.54
C HIS A 96 -13.53 0.26 -2.72
N ASN A 97 -14.60 1.06 -2.63
CA ASN A 97 -14.49 2.51 -2.56
C ASN A 97 -13.80 2.94 -1.25
N PRO A 98 -13.08 4.08 -1.26
CA PRO A 98 -12.55 4.65 -0.03
C PRO A 98 -13.70 5.10 0.89
N SER A 99 -13.43 5.11 2.18
CA SER A 99 -14.28 5.60 3.25
C SER A 99 -13.81 6.99 3.65
N VAL A 100 -14.61 8.02 3.37
CA VAL A 100 -14.27 9.42 3.64
C VAL A 100 -15.19 9.95 4.72
N VAL A 101 -14.62 10.41 5.83
CA VAL A 101 -15.34 11.05 6.94
C VAL A 101 -14.75 12.45 7.11
N CYS A 102 -15.61 13.47 7.21
CA CYS A 102 -15.17 14.80 7.63
C CYS A 102 -15.76 15.18 8.99
N GLU A 103 -14.93 15.76 9.84
CA GLU A 103 -15.32 16.28 11.15
C GLU A 103 -14.86 17.74 11.27
N ARG A 104 -15.72 18.60 11.81
CA ARG A 104 -15.36 19.96 12.22
C ARG A 104 -14.94 19.99 13.69
N SER A 105 -13.95 20.81 14.00
CA SER A 105 -13.54 21.11 15.37
C SER A 105 -13.21 22.59 15.52
N GLU A 106 -13.53 23.14 16.69
CA GLU A 106 -13.29 24.54 17.00
C GLU A 106 -12.18 24.64 18.04
N VAL A 107 -11.21 25.52 17.77
CA VAL A 107 -10.10 25.78 18.68
C VAL A 107 -10.05 27.28 18.96
N SER A 108 -10.10 27.64 20.23
CA SER A 108 -9.91 29.03 20.66
C SER A 108 -8.42 29.33 20.80
N TYR A 109 -7.95 30.38 20.14
CA TYR A 109 -6.57 30.85 20.21
C TYR A 109 -6.56 32.38 20.27
N HIS A 110 -6.01 32.97 21.34
CA HIS A 110 -5.96 34.43 21.55
C HIS A 110 -7.32 35.14 21.36
N ASP A 111 -8.39 34.64 22.00
CA ASP A 111 -9.77 35.16 21.87
C ASP A 111 -10.38 35.07 20.44
N GLU A 112 -9.70 34.42 19.49
CA GLU A 112 -10.26 34.08 18.18
C GLU A 112 -10.72 32.61 18.15
N ILE A 113 -11.89 32.36 17.56
CA ILE A 113 -12.40 31.00 17.31
C ILE A 113 -11.95 30.59 15.91
N ILE A 114 -11.09 29.59 15.83
CA ILE A 114 -10.62 29.02 14.56
C ILE A 114 -11.37 27.71 14.32
N GLN A 115 -12.06 27.63 13.18
CA GLN A 115 -12.67 26.39 12.70
C GLN A 115 -11.68 25.57 11.89
N TYR A 116 -11.51 24.30 12.30
CA TYR A 116 -10.72 23.31 11.61
C TYR A 116 -11.61 22.20 11.08
N PHE A 117 -11.33 21.77 9.86
CA PHE A 117 -11.98 20.65 9.21
C PHE A 117 -10.96 19.53 9.05
N LYS A 118 -11.30 18.33 9.52
CA LYS A 118 -10.45 17.15 9.43
C LYS A 118 -11.14 16.15 8.53
N ILE A 119 -10.54 15.90 7.37
CA ILE A 119 -10.99 14.90 6.41
C ILE A 119 -10.13 13.66 6.58
N LYS A 120 -10.76 12.53 6.86
CA LYS A 120 -10.13 11.23 7.00
C LYS A 120 -10.63 10.31 5.89
N SER A 121 -9.72 9.88 5.03
CA SER A 121 -9.98 8.94 3.95
C SER A 121 -9.27 7.61 4.21
N THR A 122 -10.03 6.52 4.24
CA THR A 122 -9.54 5.17 4.51
C THR A 122 -9.78 4.27 3.30
N ALA A 123 -8.74 3.66 2.77
CA ALA A 123 -8.83 2.71 1.67
C ALA A 123 -8.34 1.33 2.11
N ILE A 124 -9.03 0.28 1.63
CA ILE A 124 -8.71 -1.11 1.91
C ILE A 124 -8.56 -1.85 0.58
N CYS A 125 -7.42 -2.51 0.40
CA CYS A 125 -7.09 -3.24 -0.81
C CYS A 125 -6.57 -4.63 -0.49
N GLY A 126 -6.76 -5.57 -1.41
CA GLY A 126 -6.41 -6.97 -1.27
C GLY A 126 -7.46 -7.80 -0.54
N SER A 127 -7.16 -9.09 -0.39
CA SER A 127 -8.05 -10.08 0.22
C SER A 127 -7.26 -11.05 1.09
N GLY A 128 -7.88 -11.58 2.16
CA GLY A 128 -7.27 -12.59 3.02
C GLY A 128 -5.96 -12.12 3.67
N ALA A 129 -4.90 -12.92 3.52
CA ALA A 129 -3.57 -12.67 4.12
C ALA A 129 -2.81 -11.47 3.51
N ASN A 130 -3.28 -10.98 2.35
CA ASN A 130 -2.67 -9.85 1.62
C ASN A 130 -3.55 -8.58 1.69
N LYS A 131 -4.42 -8.46 2.71
CA LYS A 131 -5.21 -7.25 2.95
C LYS A 131 -4.34 -6.12 3.51
N VAL A 132 -4.39 -4.96 2.89
CA VAL A 132 -3.68 -3.74 3.30
C VAL A 132 -4.69 -2.61 3.48
N THR A 133 -4.55 -1.86 4.57
CA THR A 133 -5.37 -0.67 4.86
C THR A 133 -4.47 0.54 4.94
N ARG A 134 -4.87 1.63 4.28
CA ARG A 134 -4.21 2.94 4.36
C ARG A 134 -5.22 4.00 4.75
N VAL A 135 -4.77 4.94 5.57
CA VAL A 135 -5.54 6.09 6.04
C VAL A 135 -4.77 7.34 5.65
N GLN A 136 -5.46 8.31 5.06
CA GLN A 136 -4.95 9.65 4.77
C GLN A 136 -5.81 10.66 5.52
N GLU A 137 -5.17 11.58 6.22
CA GLU A 137 -5.83 12.62 6.99
C GLU A 137 -5.35 13.98 6.49
N VAL A 138 -6.30 14.86 6.17
CA VAL A 138 -6.03 16.23 5.74
C VAL A 138 -6.77 17.20 6.64
N TRP A 139 -6.08 18.27 7.01
CA TRP A 139 -6.59 19.32 7.86
C TRP A 139 -6.71 20.59 7.04
N ALA A 140 -7.87 21.22 7.09
CA ALA A 140 -8.13 22.49 6.45
C ALA A 140 -8.59 23.52 7.49
N LYS A 141 -8.25 24.77 7.23
CA LYS A 141 -8.69 25.93 7.99
C LYS A 141 -9.32 26.90 7.01
N GLU A 142 -10.46 27.47 7.39
CA GLU A 142 -11.04 28.58 6.63
C GLU A 142 -10.18 29.84 6.80
N ILE A 143 -9.87 30.50 5.69
CA ILE A 143 -9.18 31.80 5.68
C ILE A 143 -10.29 32.85 5.62
N ASN A 144 -10.70 33.33 6.78
CA ASN A 144 -11.55 34.52 6.90
C ASN A 144 -10.69 35.78 6.72
#